data_AF-A0A3Z4X681-F1
#
_entry.id   AF-A0A3Z4X681-F1
#
_cell.length_a   1.000
_cell.length_b   1.000
_cell.length_c   1.000
_cell.angle_alpha   90.00
_cell.angle_beta   90.00
_cell.angle_gamma   90.00
#
_symmetry.space_group_name_H-M   'P 1'
#
loop_
_entity.id
_entity.type
_entity.pdbx_description
1 polymer ?
#
loop_
_entity_poly.entity_id
_entity_poly.type
_entity_poly.pdbx_seq_one_letter_code
_entity_poly.pdbx_strand_id
1 'polypeptide(L)'
;MDMIELGQLPQHDFDLGVRHEEGADANTLMARYYELLTGQPLDDEHINRFEKLLAQLITSNAERIGMLNEMNFADVEPSDAQKILIDGPVPSDEVQDLLAGIRAGFDEAAEKYAEELAEVDLAAPVDPNPTAEESAAAKLKLARFICAAVLTDDREENQL
;
A
#
# COMPACT_ATOMS: atom_id res chain seq x y z
N MET A 1 -20.34 22.13 14.09
CA MET A 1 -19.07 21.59 13.56
C MET A 1 -18.13 22.76 13.59
N ASP A 2 -17.18 22.79 14.53
CA ASP A 2 -16.28 23.93 14.68
C ASP A 2 -15.44 24.07 13.41
N MET A 3 -15.54 25.24 12.78
CA MET A 3 -14.73 25.62 11.62
C MET A 3 -13.30 25.82 12.11
N ILE A 4 -12.40 24.89 11.79
CA ILE A 4 -10.98 25.06 12.04
C ILE A 4 -10.48 26.13 11.06
N GLU A 5 -10.21 27.35 11.56
CA GLU A 5 -9.55 28.38 10.76
C GLU A 5 -8.13 27.91 10.40
N LEU A 6 -7.86 27.74 9.11
CA LEU A 6 -6.55 27.32 8.59
C LEU A 6 -5.37 28.20 9.07
N GLY A 7 -5.63 29.44 9.48
CA GLY A 7 -4.62 30.35 10.06
C GLY A 7 -4.29 30.13 11.55
N GLN A 8 -5.03 29.25 12.24
CA GLN A 8 -4.80 28.85 13.63
C GLN A 8 -4.03 27.52 13.75
N LEU A 9 -3.81 26.82 12.63
CA LEU A 9 -2.88 25.71 12.63
C LEU A 9 -1.47 26.30 12.87
N PRO A 10 -0.68 25.76 13.83
CA PRO A 10 0.71 26.16 13.96
C PRO A 10 1.31 26.04 12.56
N GLN A 11 1.99 27.09 12.08
CA GLN A 11 2.77 26.99 10.85
C GLN A 11 3.59 25.71 10.98
N HIS A 12 3.29 24.71 10.14
CA HIS A 12 4.03 23.47 10.17
C HIS A 12 5.47 23.86 9.89
N ASP A 13 6.31 23.80 10.92
CA ASP A 13 7.73 24.07 10.84
C ASP A 13 8.39 22.87 10.15
N PHE A 14 8.20 22.79 8.83
CA PHE A 14 8.72 21.71 7.99
C PHE A 14 10.25 21.70 7.92
N ASP A 15 10.91 22.77 8.36
CA ASP A 15 12.37 22.78 8.46
C ASP A 15 12.86 22.70 9.89
N LEU A 16 11.98 22.60 10.90
CA LEU A 16 12.34 22.51 12.32
C LEU A 16 13.35 23.58 12.75
N GLY A 17 13.21 24.80 12.19
CA GLY A 17 14.11 25.93 12.42
C GLY A 17 15.51 25.80 11.82
N VAL A 18 15.80 24.75 11.03
CA VAL A 18 17.13 24.46 10.46
C VAL A 18 17.59 25.57 9.52
N ARG A 19 16.69 26.26 8.81
CA ARG A 19 17.07 27.38 7.94
C ARG A 19 17.67 28.57 8.69
N HIS A 20 17.49 28.64 10.00
CA HIS A 20 18.02 29.69 10.86
C HIS A 20 19.33 29.30 11.56
N GLU A 21 19.79 28.06 11.39
CA GLU A 21 21.03 27.55 12.00
C GLU A 21 22.23 27.84 11.09
N GLU A 22 23.26 28.48 11.63
CA GLU A 22 24.47 28.85 10.88
C GLU A 22 25.28 27.59 10.53
N GLY A 23 25.50 27.37 9.24
CA GLY A 23 26.22 26.18 8.74
C GLY A 23 25.36 24.92 8.59
N ALA A 24 24.03 25.05 8.69
CA ALA A 24 23.12 23.93 8.47
C ALA A 24 23.26 23.31 7.08
N ASP A 25 23.22 21.98 7.03
CA ASP A 25 23.22 21.20 5.80
C ASP A 25 22.06 20.16 5.80
N ALA A 26 22.05 19.30 4.79
CA ALA A 26 21.04 18.23 4.68
C ALA A 26 21.07 17.28 5.90
N ASN A 27 22.25 17.05 6.50
CA ASN A 27 22.38 16.18 7.67
C ASN A 27 21.79 16.86 8.92
N THR A 28 21.93 18.18 9.06
CA THR A 28 21.26 18.94 10.13
C THR A 28 19.75 18.78 10.07
N LEU A 29 19.16 18.85 8.88
CA LEU A 29 17.72 18.63 8.68
C LEU A 29 17.30 17.19 9.03
N MET A 30 18.05 16.20 8.55
CA MET A 30 17.77 14.79 8.84
C MET A 30 17.89 14.47 10.33
N ALA A 31 18.86 15.06 11.04
CA ALA A 31 19.02 14.93 12.48
C ALA A 31 17.80 15.44 13.26
N ARG A 32 17.26 16.61 12.89
CA ARG A 32 16.06 17.17 13.54
C ARG A 32 14.83 16.31 13.33
N TYR A 33 14.63 15.79 12.13
CA TYR A 33 13.52 14.88 11.84
C TYR A 33 13.63 13.54 12.57
N TYR A 34 14.84 12.98 12.66
CA TYR A 34 15.06 11.78 13.47
C TYR A 34 14.76 12.02 14.94
N GLU A 35 15.27 13.11 15.51
CA GLU A 35 15.04 13.46 16.91
C GLU A 35 13.55 13.71 17.20
N LEU A 36 12.84 14.37 16.28
CA LEU A 36 11.39 14.55 16.37
C LEU A 36 10.62 13.23 16.38
N LEU A 37 11.02 12.27 15.53
CA LEU A 37 10.32 10.99 15.38
C LEU A 37 10.66 9.99 16.49
N THR A 38 11.89 10.03 17.03
CA THR A 38 12.40 9.00 17.95
C THR A 38 12.59 9.49 19.38
N GLY A 39 12.64 10.80 19.60
CA GLY A 39 13.00 11.42 20.88
C GLY A 39 14.46 11.25 21.28
N GLN A 40 15.34 10.85 20.36
CA GLN A 40 16.77 10.62 20.60
C GLN A 40 17.64 11.45 19.65
N PRO A 41 18.80 11.96 20.10
CA PRO A 41 19.72 12.67 19.23
C PRO A 41 20.30 11.70 18.18
N LEU A 42 20.51 12.22 16.97
CA LEU A 42 21.10 11.46 15.88
C LEU A 42 22.63 11.38 16.05
N ASP A 43 23.22 10.19 15.93
CA ASP A 43 24.66 10.00 15.75
C ASP A 43 24.98 9.38 14.37
N ASP A 44 26.27 9.30 14.01
CA ASP A 44 26.75 8.82 12.71
C ASP A 44 26.24 7.41 12.34
N GLU A 45 26.02 6.53 13.31
CA GLU A 45 25.47 5.18 13.10
C GLU A 45 23.95 5.25 12.84
N HIS A 46 23.25 6.13 13.55
CA HIS A 46 21.82 6.33 13.43
C HIS A 46 21.41 7.07 12.14
N ILE A 47 22.27 7.95 11.57
CA ILE A 47 21.97 8.67 10.29
C ILE A 47 21.73 7.65 9.18
N ASN A 48 22.69 6.74 9.00
CA ASN A 48 22.64 5.76 7.92
C ASN A 48 21.42 4.83 8.06
N ARG A 49 21.07 4.48 9.30
CA ARG A 49 19.89 3.65 9.60
C ARG A 49 18.60 4.40 9.33
N PHE A 50 18.52 5.67 9.72
CA PHE A 50 17.34 6.50 9.47
C PHE A 50 17.12 6.76 7.98
N GLU A 51 18.18 7.07 7.24
CA GLU A 51 18.11 7.23 5.77
C GLU A 51 17.63 5.95 5.08
N LYS A 52 18.15 4.79 5.51
CA LYS A 52 17.67 3.49 4.99
C LYS A 52 16.20 3.24 5.31
N LEU A 53 15.76 3.56 6.53
CA LEU A 53 14.37 3.43 6.93
C LEU A 53 13.46 4.37 6.13
N LEU A 54 13.85 5.63 5.94
CA LEU A 54 13.11 6.59 5.11
C LEU A 54 13.04 6.14 3.66
N ALA A 55 14.15 5.71 3.07
CA ALA A 55 14.19 5.20 1.71
C ALA A 55 13.27 3.98 1.56
N GLN A 56 13.28 3.07 2.53
CA GLN A 56 12.39 1.91 2.57
C GLN A 56 10.92 2.32 2.70
N LEU A 57 10.61 3.30 3.56
CA LEU A 57 9.24 3.81 3.73
C LEU A 57 8.72 4.45 2.44
N ILE A 58 9.51 5.32 1.81
CA ILE A 58 9.14 5.96 0.53
C ILE A 58 8.93 4.90 -0.55
N THR A 59 9.84 3.94 -0.67
CA THR A 59 9.76 2.89 -1.69
C THR A 59 8.53 2.01 -1.46
N SER A 60 8.31 1.56 -0.22
CA SER A 60 7.14 0.72 0.12
C SER A 60 5.82 1.47 -0.06
N ASN A 61 5.77 2.79 0.16
CA ASN A 61 4.58 3.58 -0.12
C ASN A 61 4.32 3.71 -1.62
N ALA A 62 5.37 3.97 -2.40
CA ALA A 62 5.26 4.03 -3.86
C ALA A 62 4.80 2.68 -4.45
N GLU A 63 5.30 1.55 -3.93
CA GLU A 63 4.84 0.20 -4.30
C GLU A 63 3.36 -0.01 -3.96
N ARG A 64 2.92 0.41 -2.76
CA ARG A 64 1.50 0.32 -2.35
C ARG A 64 0.59 1.15 -3.26
N ILE A 65 0.98 2.39 -3.55
CA ILE A 65 0.24 3.26 -4.48
C ILE A 65 0.21 2.64 -5.88
N GLY A 66 1.34 2.10 -6.35
CA GLY A 66 1.41 1.37 -7.61
C GLY A 66 0.41 0.22 -7.69
N MET A 67 0.35 -0.63 -6.66
CA MET A 67 -0.62 -1.73 -6.61
C MET A 67 -2.07 -1.25 -6.58
N LEU A 68 -2.38 -0.19 -5.81
CA LEU A 68 -3.73 0.37 -5.78
C LEU A 68 -4.13 0.91 -7.16
N ASN A 69 -3.23 1.60 -7.84
CA ASN A 69 -3.46 2.07 -9.21
C ASN A 69 -3.66 0.91 -10.20
N GLU A 70 -2.88 -0.17 -10.10
CA GLU A 70 -3.04 -1.36 -10.96
C GLU A 70 -4.37 -2.07 -10.75
N MET A 71 -4.89 -2.04 -9.52
CA MET A 71 -6.23 -2.55 -9.17
C MET A 71 -7.34 -1.51 -9.40
N ASN A 72 -7.03 -0.39 -10.05
CA ASN A 72 -7.96 0.69 -10.36
C ASN A 72 -8.60 1.37 -9.13
N PHE A 73 -7.92 1.29 -7.98
CA PHE A 73 -8.21 2.08 -6.79
C PHE A 73 -7.33 3.34 -6.75
N ALA A 74 -7.17 4.00 -7.90
CA ALA A 74 -6.53 5.29 -7.98
C ALA A 74 -7.21 6.25 -6.99
N ASP A 75 -6.43 7.10 -6.34
CA ASP A 75 -6.86 8.06 -5.31
C ASP A 75 -7.23 7.46 -3.94
N VAL A 76 -7.19 6.13 -3.76
CA VAL A 76 -7.23 5.55 -2.41
C VAL A 76 -5.87 5.74 -1.73
N GLU A 77 -5.85 6.51 -0.64
CA GLU A 77 -4.64 6.67 0.16
C GLU A 77 -4.36 5.37 0.96
N PRO A 78 -3.16 4.77 0.87
CA PRO A 78 -2.81 3.56 1.63
C PRO A 78 -3.04 3.67 3.14
N SER A 79 -2.87 4.87 3.73
CA SER A 79 -3.13 5.08 5.15
C SER A 79 -4.61 4.99 5.52
N ASP A 80 -5.52 5.40 4.62
CA ASP A 80 -6.95 5.29 4.84
C ASP A 80 -7.41 3.84 4.77
N ALA A 81 -6.92 3.09 3.78
CA ALA A 81 -7.14 1.65 3.70
C ALA A 81 -6.65 0.93 4.97
N GLN A 82 -5.45 1.28 5.45
CA GLN A 82 -4.91 0.73 6.70
C GLN A 82 -5.76 1.10 7.93
N LYS A 83 -6.24 2.34 8.01
CA LYS A 83 -7.07 2.81 9.11
C LYS A 83 -8.37 2.01 9.22
N ILE A 84 -9.02 1.73 8.09
CA ILE A 84 -10.26 0.93 8.07
C ILE A 84 -10.01 -0.50 8.58
N LEU A 85 -8.84 -1.08 8.33
CA LEU A 85 -8.50 -2.41 8.85
C LEU A 85 -8.26 -2.43 10.36
N ILE A 86 -7.79 -1.33 10.94
CA ILE A 86 -7.48 -1.24 12.38
C ILE A 86 -8.73 -0.85 13.18
N ASP A 87 -9.39 0.24 12.79
CA ASP A 87 -10.48 0.87 13.56
C ASP A 87 -11.72 1.17 12.71
N GLY A 88 -11.82 0.59 11.50
CA GLY A 88 -12.95 0.82 10.61
C GLY A 88 -14.24 0.14 11.08
N PRO A 89 -15.40 0.68 10.68
CA PRO A 89 -16.67 -0.01 10.91
C PRO A 89 -16.69 -1.32 10.13
N VAL A 90 -17.15 -2.39 10.78
CA VAL A 90 -17.43 -3.65 10.10
C VAL A 90 -18.58 -3.43 9.11
N PRO A 91 -18.49 -3.94 7.86
CA PRO A 91 -19.60 -3.87 6.91
C PRO A 91 -20.89 -4.45 7.50
N SER A 92 -22.05 -3.85 7.19
CA SER A 92 -23.34 -4.37 7.66
C SER A 92 -23.65 -5.75 7.09
N ASP A 93 -24.56 -6.48 7.72
CA ASP A 93 -24.99 -7.81 7.26
C ASP A 93 -25.48 -7.77 5.80
N GLU A 94 -26.24 -6.73 5.42
CA GLU A 94 -26.68 -6.52 4.04
C GLU A 94 -25.52 -6.41 3.05
N VAL A 95 -24.47 -5.66 3.40
CA VAL A 95 -23.28 -5.53 2.56
C VAL A 95 -22.51 -6.86 2.51
N GLN A 96 -22.39 -7.56 3.65
CA GLN A 96 -21.71 -8.85 3.70
C GLN A 96 -22.43 -9.91 2.86
N ASP A 97 -23.76 -9.93 2.85
CA ASP A 97 -24.57 -10.84 2.03
C ASP A 97 -24.36 -10.58 0.53
N LEU A 98 -24.35 -9.31 0.11
CA LEU A 98 -24.05 -8.94 -1.27
C LEU A 98 -22.62 -9.38 -1.67
N LEU A 99 -21.63 -9.14 -0.80
CA LEU A 99 -20.25 -9.56 -1.03
C LEU A 99 -20.12 -11.08 -1.11
N ALA A 100 -20.88 -11.84 -0.30
CA ALA A 100 -20.90 -13.29 -0.36
C ALA A 100 -21.45 -13.81 -1.71
N GLY A 101 -22.47 -13.15 -2.26
CA GLY A 101 -23.00 -13.47 -3.58
C GLY A 101 -21.97 -13.26 -4.70
N ILE A 102 -21.26 -12.14 -4.67
CA ILE A 102 -20.19 -11.83 -5.64
C ILE A 102 -19.04 -12.84 -5.51
N ARG A 103 -18.65 -13.16 -4.27
CA ARG A 103 -17.54 -14.06 -3.97
C ARG A 103 -17.68 -15.42 -4.63
N ALA A 104 -18.89 -15.98 -4.67
CA ALA A 104 -19.11 -17.27 -5.30
C ALA A 104 -18.77 -17.25 -6.80
N GLY A 105 -19.22 -16.23 -7.53
CA GLY A 105 -18.88 -16.07 -8.95
C GLY A 105 -17.40 -15.74 -9.17
N PHE A 106 -16.81 -14.95 -8.27
CA PHE A 106 -15.37 -14.66 -8.29
C PHE A 106 -14.50 -15.91 -8.13
N ASP A 107 -14.81 -16.77 -7.15
CA ASP A 107 -14.04 -17.99 -6.91
C ASP A 107 -14.15 -18.96 -8.11
N GLU A 108 -15.34 -19.10 -8.72
CA GLU A 108 -15.52 -19.91 -9.94
C GLU A 108 -14.71 -19.36 -11.13
N ALA A 109 -14.73 -18.04 -11.34
CA ALA A 109 -13.97 -17.40 -12.41
C ALA A 109 -12.46 -17.57 -12.23
N ALA A 110 -11.98 -17.43 -10.98
CA ALA A 110 -10.56 -17.61 -10.67
C ALA A 110 -10.10 -19.06 -10.87
N GLU A 111 -10.93 -20.06 -10.54
CA GLU A 111 -10.62 -21.47 -10.80
C GLU A 111 -10.51 -21.76 -12.30
N LYS A 112 -11.47 -21.29 -13.10
CA LYS A 112 -11.43 -21.44 -14.57
C LYS A 112 -10.20 -20.77 -15.17
N TYR A 113 -9.88 -19.56 -14.74
CA TYR A 113 -8.73 -18.85 -15.27
C TYR A 113 -7.40 -19.49 -14.81
N ALA A 114 -7.35 -20.09 -13.62
CA ALA A 114 -6.17 -20.84 -13.18
C ALA A 114 -5.90 -22.07 -14.08
N GLU A 115 -6.93 -22.71 -14.63
CA GLU A 115 -6.79 -23.78 -15.62
C GLU A 115 -6.20 -23.25 -16.94
N GLU A 116 -6.59 -22.04 -17.37
CA GLU A 116 -6.02 -21.39 -18.56
C GLU A 116 -4.53 -21.05 -18.36
N LEU A 117 -4.10 -20.82 -17.12
CA LEU A 117 -2.70 -20.58 -16.75
C LEU A 117 -1.87 -21.86 -16.63
N ALA A 118 -2.41 -23.05 -16.95
CA ALA A 118 -1.74 -24.34 -16.75
C ALA A 118 -0.36 -24.43 -17.43
N GLU A 119 -0.20 -23.84 -18.61
CA GLU A 119 1.05 -23.87 -19.39
C GLU A 119 1.95 -22.64 -19.15
N VAL A 120 1.54 -21.72 -18.26
CA VAL A 120 2.31 -20.51 -17.95
C VAL A 120 3.35 -20.84 -16.88
N ASP A 121 4.61 -20.61 -17.22
CA ASP A 121 5.72 -20.66 -16.26
C ASP A 121 5.72 -19.39 -15.39
N LEU A 122 5.47 -19.59 -14.10
CA LEU A 122 5.45 -18.52 -13.11
C LEU A 122 6.79 -18.46 -12.37
N ALA A 123 7.19 -17.26 -11.96
CA ALA A 123 8.30 -17.08 -11.03
C ALA A 123 7.98 -17.56 -9.60
N ALA A 124 6.71 -17.83 -9.32
CA ALA A 124 6.22 -18.40 -8.08
C ALA A 124 5.76 -19.86 -8.31
N PRO A 125 5.89 -20.74 -7.30
CA PRO A 125 6.52 -20.50 -6.01
C PRO A 125 8.04 -20.30 -6.13
N VAL A 126 8.64 -19.62 -5.14
CA VAL A 126 10.08 -19.32 -5.11
C VAL A 126 10.93 -20.57 -4.86
N ASP A 127 10.30 -21.68 -4.43
CA ASP A 127 10.98 -22.97 -4.27
C ASP A 127 11.57 -23.41 -5.62
N PRO A 128 12.87 -23.75 -5.70
CA PRO A 128 13.49 -24.23 -6.93
C PRO A 128 12.98 -25.59 -7.43
N ASN A 129 12.30 -26.40 -6.61
CA ASN A 129 11.67 -27.66 -7.01
C ASN A 129 10.26 -27.79 -6.41
N PRO A 130 9.31 -26.98 -6.89
CA PRO A 130 7.99 -26.95 -6.29
C PRO A 130 7.19 -28.19 -6.62
N THR A 131 6.33 -28.57 -5.68
CA THR A 131 5.33 -29.60 -5.93
C THR A 131 4.28 -29.10 -6.93
N ALA A 132 3.57 -30.05 -7.55
CA ALA A 132 2.46 -29.71 -8.45
C ALA A 132 1.35 -28.92 -7.72
N GLU A 133 1.11 -29.22 -6.45
CA GLU A 133 0.13 -28.53 -5.62
C GLU A 133 0.54 -27.07 -5.34
N GLU A 134 1.81 -26.82 -5.01
CA GLU A 134 2.31 -25.46 -4.81
C GLU A 134 2.26 -24.63 -6.09
N SER A 135 2.56 -25.26 -7.23
CA SER A 135 2.48 -24.63 -8.55
C SER A 135 1.03 -24.29 -8.93
N ALA A 136 0.09 -25.21 -8.68
CA ALA A 136 -1.34 -24.97 -8.89
C ALA A 136 -1.86 -23.86 -7.96
N ALA A 137 -1.45 -23.86 -6.69
CA ALA A 137 -1.81 -22.81 -5.74
C ALA A 137 -1.27 -21.43 -6.14
N ALA A 138 -0.05 -21.37 -6.70
CA ALA A 138 0.51 -20.11 -7.24
C ALA A 138 -0.32 -19.59 -8.42
N LYS A 139 -0.72 -20.47 -9.35
CA LYS A 139 -1.60 -20.11 -10.47
C LYS A 139 -2.97 -19.63 -10.02
N LEU A 140 -3.58 -20.29 -9.03
CA LEU A 140 -4.86 -19.86 -8.47
C LEU A 140 -4.76 -18.49 -7.79
N LYS A 141 -3.67 -18.20 -7.08
CA LYS A 141 -3.44 -16.87 -6.49
C LYS A 141 -3.30 -15.79 -7.56
N LEU A 142 -2.54 -16.06 -8.61
CA LEU A 142 -2.41 -15.13 -9.74
C LEU A 142 -3.76 -14.92 -10.44
N ALA A 143 -4.52 -16.00 -10.66
CA ALA A 143 -5.84 -15.91 -11.25
C ALA A 143 -6.79 -15.04 -10.43
N ARG A 144 -6.82 -15.23 -9.11
CA ARG A 144 -7.59 -14.37 -8.18
C ARG A 144 -7.18 -12.90 -8.27
N PHE A 145 -5.88 -12.62 -8.33
CA PHE A 145 -5.39 -11.24 -8.48
C PHE A 145 -5.89 -10.60 -9.78
N ILE A 146 -5.77 -11.30 -10.91
CA ILE A 146 -6.21 -10.79 -12.21
C ILE A 146 -7.73 -10.65 -12.26
N CYS A 147 -8.50 -11.63 -11.79
CA CYS A 147 -9.96 -11.53 -11.71
C CYS A 147 -10.39 -10.35 -10.84
N ALA A 148 -9.69 -10.08 -9.73
CA ALA A 148 -9.99 -8.94 -8.86
C ALA A 148 -9.72 -7.62 -9.59
N ALA A 149 -8.59 -7.50 -10.28
CA ALA A 149 -8.26 -6.33 -11.08
C ALA A 149 -9.28 -6.07 -12.21
N VAL A 150 -9.78 -7.12 -12.86
CA VAL A 150 -10.83 -7.01 -13.90
C VAL A 150 -12.16 -6.56 -13.29
N LEU A 151 -12.55 -7.09 -12.13
CA LEU A 151 -13.81 -6.70 -11.47
C LEU A 151 -13.83 -5.25 -10.99
N THR A 152 -12.67 -4.67 -10.71
CA THR A 152 -12.53 -3.30 -10.22
C THR A 152 -12.19 -2.30 -11.32
N ASP A 153 -12.02 -2.77 -12.56
CA ASP A 153 -11.70 -1.95 -13.72
C ASP A 153 -12.97 -1.26 -14.27
N ASP A 154 -13.06 0.06 -14.12
CA ASP A 154 -14.16 0.91 -14.59
C ASP A 154 -13.88 1.54 -15.97
N ARG A 155 -12.74 1.21 -16.60
CA ARG A 155 -12.31 1.82 -17.87
C ARG A 155 -13.25 1.47 -19.04
N GLU A 156 -13.99 0.37 -18.97
CA GLU A 156 -15.04 0.05 -19.96
C GLU A 156 -16.27 0.95 -19.84
N GLU A 157 -16.62 1.42 -18.64
CA GLU A 157 -17.79 2.30 -18.44
C GLU A 157 -17.49 3.76 -18.82
N ASN A 158 -16.23 4.21 -18.67
CA ASN A 158 -15.80 5.58 -18.98
C ASN A 158 -15.49 5.84 -20.48
N GLN A 159 -15.78 4.89 -21.37
CA GLN A 159 -15.61 5.01 -22.83
C GLN A 159 -16.93 5.09 -23.63
N LEU A 160 -18.07 5.23 -22.94
CA LEU A 160 -19.39 5.53 -23.54
C LEU A 160 -19.79 7.01 -23.35
#